data_AF-A0A2H1WLU7-F1
#
_entry.id   AF-A0A2H1WLU7-F1
#
_cell.length_a   1.000
_cell.length_b   1.000
_cell.length_c   1.000
_cell.angle_alpha   90.00
_cell.angle_beta   90.00
_cell.angle_gamma   90.00
#
_symmetry.space_group_name_H-M   'P 1'
#
loop_
_entity.id
_entity.type
_entity.pdbx_description
1 polymer ?
#
loop_
_entity_poly.entity_id
_entity_poly.type
_entity_poly.pdbx_seq_one_letter_code
_entity_poly.pdbx_strand_id
1 'polypeptide(L)'
;MVLSYVQWAARAAAAQARILYVCAEDARVVRAALCAGRAAGLAPAAGAVWLLPASLPRRWLRAPAGNCTQQELRDMAEGHLSVAPAWMADWEERGDAPADSEVGAWQRSWRARCSRWQECGRAPAQAALLYDALRMWDAALRRALRAHPAALDNLHHKSIARALIEDQWSNGTRLRLGAWSRAAGYRAGPRAPRWRTPDGRAPDDGAPHCALQALADVLRADCRAAVLALAALALAALLGASAAAACHYKRRAERKEGLIRSCWQAEQRARPGAAEVAAFLADCPRLLAPCLDLPLDALPLDLEPWQTARDRAEARWVSWGAPASAGTDTTYLSADAPPADTDAFLS
;
A
#
# COMPACT_ATOMS: atom_id res chain seq x y z
N MET A 1 15.06 -18.67 21.22
CA MET A 1 15.84 -17.54 20.68
C MET A 1 15.08 -16.25 21.06
N VAL A 2 15.48 -15.60 22.16
CA VAL A 2 14.78 -14.41 22.66
C VAL A 2 15.41 -13.20 21.96
N LEU A 3 14.74 -12.65 20.96
CA LEU A 3 15.11 -11.35 20.37
C LEU A 3 15.10 -10.30 21.49
N SER A 4 16.18 -9.52 21.62
CA SER A 4 16.16 -8.38 22.54
C SER A 4 15.16 -7.34 22.04
N TYR A 5 14.53 -6.60 22.95
CA TYR A 5 13.54 -5.56 22.57
C TYR A 5 14.12 -4.53 21.60
N VAL A 6 15.44 -4.29 21.67
CA VAL A 6 16.18 -3.42 20.74
C VAL A 6 16.16 -3.98 19.32
N GLN A 7 16.44 -5.28 19.14
CA GLN A 7 16.39 -5.92 17.82
C GLN A 7 14.98 -5.96 17.26
N TRP A 8 13.97 -6.20 18.10
CA TRP A 8 12.56 -6.12 17.69
C TRP A 8 12.20 -4.71 17.20
N ALA A 9 12.54 -3.67 17.97
CA ALA A 9 12.23 -2.29 17.62
C ALA A 9 12.95 -1.84 16.35
N ALA A 10 14.24 -2.20 16.20
CA ALA A 10 15.00 -1.90 14.98
C ALA A 10 14.37 -2.55 13.74
N ARG A 11 13.88 -3.79 13.85
CA ARG A 11 13.17 -4.46 12.76
C ARG A 11 11.83 -3.79 12.43
N ALA A 12 11.08 -3.38 13.44
CA ALA A 12 9.82 -2.66 13.24
C ALA A 12 10.05 -1.31 12.54
N ALA A 13 11.08 -0.57 12.95
CA ALA A 13 11.47 0.69 12.31
C ALA A 13 11.95 0.49 10.86
N ALA A 14 12.77 -0.54 10.61
CA ALA A 14 13.21 -0.89 9.25
C ALA A 14 12.05 -1.28 8.34
N ALA A 15 10.99 -1.87 8.90
CA ALA A 15 9.75 -2.18 8.19
C ALA A 15 8.79 -0.99 8.07
N GLN A 16 9.19 0.21 8.53
CA GLN A 16 8.35 1.42 8.55
C GLN A 16 7.02 1.23 9.28
N ALA A 17 6.99 0.36 10.29
CA ALA A 17 5.77 0.04 11.02
C ALA A 17 5.19 1.27 11.75
N ARG A 18 3.89 1.52 11.55
CA ARG A 18 3.14 2.60 12.21
C ARG A 18 2.27 2.12 13.36
N ILE A 19 1.90 0.85 13.40
CA ILE A 19 1.08 0.26 14.45
C ILE A 19 1.90 -0.80 15.18
N LEU A 20 2.10 -0.62 16.48
CA LEU A 20 2.91 -1.51 17.32
C LEU A 20 2.05 -2.14 18.40
N TYR A 21 2.05 -3.47 18.49
CA TYR A 21 1.33 -4.21 19.53
C TYR A 21 2.28 -4.90 20.50
N VAL A 22 2.16 -4.55 21.77
CA VAL A 22 2.93 -5.15 22.86
C VAL A 22 2.02 -6.05 23.68
N CYS A 23 2.17 -7.36 23.50
CA CYS A 23 1.43 -8.37 24.27
C CYS A 23 2.29 -8.89 25.43
N ALA A 24 2.47 -8.08 26.48
CA ALA A 24 3.25 -8.46 27.65
C ALA A 24 2.56 -8.05 28.96
N GLU A 25 2.42 -8.98 29.90
CA GLU A 25 1.75 -8.71 31.19
C GLU A 25 2.65 -7.98 32.19
N ASP A 26 3.98 -8.09 32.02
CA ASP A 26 4.95 -7.46 32.91
C ASP A 26 5.21 -6.00 32.51
N ALA A 27 4.89 -5.07 33.40
CA ALA A 27 5.16 -3.64 33.22
C ALA A 27 6.64 -3.34 32.89
N ARG A 28 7.59 -4.11 33.42
CA ARG A 28 9.03 -3.95 33.12
C ARG A 28 9.31 -4.21 31.64
N VAL A 29 8.67 -5.24 31.09
CA VAL A 29 8.78 -5.61 29.68
C VAL A 29 8.16 -4.53 28.80
N VAL A 30 6.97 -4.04 29.14
CA VAL A 30 6.32 -2.97 28.38
C VAL A 30 7.17 -1.70 28.38
N ARG A 31 7.72 -1.29 29.53
CA ARG A 31 8.62 -0.12 29.59
C ARG A 31 9.91 -0.33 28.78
N ALA A 32 10.50 -1.52 28.80
CA ALA A 32 11.67 -1.84 27.99
C ALA A 32 11.36 -1.77 26.48
N ALA A 33 10.19 -2.28 26.06
CA ALA A 33 9.72 -2.20 24.68
C ALA A 33 9.47 -0.75 24.23
N LEU A 34 8.84 0.09 25.06
CA LEU A 34 8.67 1.51 24.78
C LEU A 34 10.02 2.23 24.65
N CYS A 35 10.98 1.92 25.53
CA CYS A 35 12.30 2.54 25.46
C CYS A 35 13.07 2.14 24.20
N ALA A 36 13.03 0.86 23.83
CA ALA A 36 13.60 0.37 22.58
C ALA A 36 12.93 1.00 21.35
N GLY A 37 11.60 1.12 21.37
CA GLY A 37 10.82 1.79 20.32
C GLY A 37 11.21 3.25 20.15
N ARG A 38 11.38 3.97 21.26
CA ARG A 38 11.86 5.35 21.24
C ARG A 38 13.22 5.48 20.56
N ALA A 39 14.18 4.66 20.98
CA ALA A 39 15.52 4.67 20.40
C ALA A 39 15.53 4.35 18.90
N ALA A 40 14.54 3.59 18.43
CA ALA A 40 14.35 3.24 17.02
C ALA A 40 13.49 4.26 16.24
N GLY A 41 13.10 5.40 16.83
CA GLY A 41 12.30 6.43 16.16
C GLY A 41 10.81 6.12 16.03
N LEU A 42 10.29 5.14 16.77
CA LEU A 42 8.88 4.70 16.74
C LEU A 42 8.01 5.48 17.75
N ALA A 43 8.30 6.77 17.93
CA ALA A 43 7.58 7.60 18.88
C ALA A 43 6.19 8.01 18.36
N PRO A 44 5.20 8.26 19.25
CA PRO A 44 3.91 8.79 18.83
C PRO A 44 3.99 10.08 18.03
N ALA A 45 4.92 10.98 18.39
CA ALA A 45 5.19 12.21 17.64
C ALA A 45 5.69 11.96 16.20
N ALA A 46 6.26 10.78 15.93
CA ALA A 46 6.66 10.35 14.59
C ALA A 46 5.54 9.63 13.83
N GLY A 47 4.31 9.58 14.38
CA GLY A 47 3.14 8.96 13.76
C GLY A 47 2.93 7.48 14.11
N ALA A 48 3.62 6.96 15.13
CA ALA A 48 3.44 5.57 15.58
C ALA A 48 2.31 5.44 16.62
N VAL A 49 1.47 4.42 16.50
CA VAL A 49 0.43 4.08 17.48
C VAL A 49 0.81 2.83 18.24
N TRP A 50 0.75 2.92 19.57
CA TRP A 50 1.06 1.81 20.46
C TRP A 50 -0.21 1.19 21.02
N LEU A 51 -0.36 -0.12 20.83
CA LEU A 51 -1.36 -0.96 21.45
C LEU A 51 -0.71 -1.66 22.67
N LEU A 52 -1.13 -1.27 23.86
CA LEU A 52 -0.59 -1.77 25.13
C LEU A 52 -1.63 -2.64 25.86
N PRO A 53 -1.21 -3.53 26.78
CA PRO A 53 -2.13 -4.31 27.57
C PRO A 53 -2.82 -3.43 28.62
N ALA A 54 -4.14 -3.59 28.77
CA ALA A 54 -4.91 -2.87 29.79
C ALA A 54 -4.68 -3.40 31.21
N SER A 55 -4.06 -4.57 31.37
CA SER A 55 -3.78 -5.21 32.66
C SER A 55 -2.65 -4.54 33.46
N LEU A 56 -2.02 -3.50 32.91
CA LEU A 56 -0.89 -2.83 33.54
C LEU A 56 -1.31 -2.06 34.82
N PRO A 57 -0.53 -2.14 35.91
CA PRO A 57 -0.84 -1.44 37.16
C PRO A 57 -0.99 0.08 37.00
N ARG A 58 -1.80 0.76 37.82
CA ARG A 58 -2.05 2.22 37.74
C ARG A 58 -0.79 3.12 37.76
N ARG A 59 0.35 2.59 38.21
CA ARG A 59 1.63 3.30 38.31
C ARG A 59 2.74 2.59 37.54
N TRP A 60 2.37 1.77 36.55
CA TRP A 60 3.30 0.94 35.78
C TRP A 60 4.40 1.74 35.09
N LEU A 61 4.16 3.02 34.79
CA LEU A 61 5.15 3.92 34.21
C LEU A 61 6.18 4.46 35.21
N ARG A 62 5.94 4.46 36.53
CA ARG A 62 6.73 5.23 37.53
C ARG A 62 8.17 4.76 37.76
N ALA A 63 8.56 3.61 37.23
CA ALA A 63 9.90 3.08 37.38
C ALA A 63 10.68 3.29 36.08
N PRO A 64 11.93 3.80 36.12
CA PRO A 64 12.77 3.85 34.95
C PRO A 64 12.99 2.43 34.39
N ALA A 65 13.18 2.34 33.08
CA ALA A 65 13.51 1.09 32.41
C ALA A 65 14.74 1.30 31.53
N GLY A 66 15.89 0.79 31.99
CA GLY A 66 17.16 0.96 31.30
C GLY A 66 17.54 2.44 31.16
N ASN A 67 17.85 2.84 29.93
CA ASN A 67 18.36 4.18 29.60
C ASN A 67 17.28 5.24 29.34
N CYS A 68 15.99 4.91 29.44
CA CYS A 68 14.93 5.91 29.26
C CYS A 68 14.61 6.64 30.57
N THR A 69 14.50 7.95 30.46
CA THR A 69 13.99 8.78 31.54
C THR A 69 12.48 8.56 31.74
N GLN A 70 12.01 8.94 32.91
CA GLN A 70 10.59 8.90 33.25
C GLN A 70 9.72 9.75 32.31
N GLN A 71 10.26 10.87 31.80
CA GLN A 71 9.55 11.73 30.87
C GLN A 71 9.42 11.07 29.50
N GLU A 72 10.51 10.49 29.01
CA GLU A 72 10.54 9.81 27.71
C GLU A 72 9.57 8.62 27.66
N LEU A 73 9.43 7.88 28.76
CA LEU A 73 8.44 6.80 28.86
C LEU A 73 7.00 7.35 28.86
N ARG A 74 6.76 8.52 29.46
CA ARG A 74 5.44 9.17 29.41
C ARG A 74 5.12 9.63 28.00
N ASP A 75 6.07 10.24 27.30
CA ASP A 75 5.90 10.69 25.92
C ASP A 75 5.61 9.53 24.98
N MET A 76 6.29 8.39 25.18
CA MET A 76 6.05 7.16 24.40
C MET A 76 4.69 6.50 24.71
N ALA A 77 4.23 6.60 25.96
CA ALA A 77 2.93 6.08 26.36
C ALA A 77 1.80 7.07 26.08
N GLU A 78 2.07 8.30 25.63
CA GLU A 78 0.99 9.24 25.33
C GLU A 78 0.22 8.79 24.09
N GLY A 79 -1.11 8.74 24.18
CA GLY A 79 -1.98 8.37 23.06
C GLY A 79 -2.00 6.87 22.73
N HIS A 80 -1.43 6.00 23.57
CA HIS A 80 -1.56 4.55 23.40
C HIS A 80 -3.03 4.10 23.52
N LEU A 81 -3.38 3.03 22.81
CA LEU A 81 -4.64 2.33 22.98
C LEU A 81 -4.41 1.10 23.86
N SER A 82 -5.24 0.94 24.88
CA SER A 82 -5.18 -0.24 25.73
C SER A 82 -6.09 -1.34 25.20
N VAL A 83 -5.57 -2.57 25.14
CA VAL A 83 -6.28 -3.76 24.69
C VAL A 83 -6.49 -4.67 25.90
N ALA A 84 -7.73 -5.09 26.12
CA ALA A 84 -8.11 -6.03 27.17
C ALA A 84 -9.11 -7.06 26.66
N PRO A 85 -9.17 -8.25 27.26
CA PRO A 85 -10.33 -9.12 27.14
C PRO A 85 -11.60 -8.40 27.62
N ALA A 86 -12.75 -8.70 26.99
CA ALA A 86 -14.01 -8.03 27.29
C ALA A 86 -14.37 -8.07 28.79
N TRP A 87 -14.23 -9.23 29.44
CA TRP A 87 -14.53 -9.39 30.87
C TRP A 87 -13.71 -8.44 31.77
N MET A 88 -12.46 -8.15 31.39
CA MET A 88 -11.58 -7.28 32.16
C MET A 88 -11.95 -5.81 31.93
N ALA A 89 -12.21 -5.44 30.68
CA ALA A 89 -12.68 -4.10 30.35
C ALA A 89 -14.03 -3.80 31.03
N ASP A 90 -14.97 -4.75 30.97
CA ASP A 90 -16.28 -4.64 31.62
C ASP A 90 -16.14 -4.45 33.14
N TRP A 91 -15.21 -5.19 33.77
CA TRP A 91 -14.94 -5.05 35.20
C TRP A 91 -14.38 -3.66 35.55
N GLU A 92 -13.44 -3.15 34.76
CA GLU A 92 -12.81 -1.83 34.97
C GLU A 92 -13.76 -0.67 34.64
N GLU A 93 -14.69 -0.81 33.71
CA GLU A 93 -15.71 0.21 33.43
C GLU A 93 -16.83 0.25 34.47
N ARG A 94 -17.22 -0.89 35.05
CA ARG A 94 -18.37 -1.02 35.97
C ARG A 94 -18.31 -0.12 37.22
N GLY A 95 -17.16 0.45 37.53
CA GLY A 95 -16.92 1.27 38.71
C GLY A 95 -17.20 0.53 40.01
N ASP A 96 -17.55 1.31 41.03
CA ASP A 96 -18.18 0.78 42.24
C ASP A 96 -19.63 0.41 41.91
N ALA A 97 -19.96 -0.87 42.06
CA ALA A 97 -21.31 -1.35 41.85
C ALA A 97 -22.23 -0.90 43.00
N PRO A 98 -23.55 -0.75 42.76
CA PRO A 98 -24.52 -0.42 43.81
C PRO A 98 -24.38 -1.33 45.03
N ALA A 99 -24.48 -0.77 46.24
CA ALA A 99 -24.16 -1.50 47.45
C ALA A 99 -25.07 -2.71 47.71
N ASP A 100 -26.31 -2.62 47.27
CA ASP A 100 -27.33 -3.66 47.29
C ASP A 100 -27.10 -4.79 46.28
N SER A 101 -26.22 -4.60 45.28
CA SER A 101 -25.86 -5.66 44.33
C SER A 101 -24.87 -6.68 44.91
N GLU A 102 -24.90 -7.92 44.40
CA GLU A 102 -23.94 -8.98 44.77
C GLU A 102 -22.49 -8.53 44.53
N VAL A 103 -22.23 -7.89 43.38
CA VAL A 103 -20.91 -7.33 43.04
C VAL A 103 -20.50 -6.24 44.02
N GLY A 104 -21.42 -5.34 44.40
CA GLY A 104 -21.15 -4.29 45.38
C GLY A 104 -20.87 -4.85 46.77
N ALA A 105 -21.60 -5.89 47.19
CA ALA A 105 -21.36 -6.60 48.44
C ALA A 105 -19.97 -7.27 48.46
N TRP A 106 -19.60 -7.93 47.37
CA TRP A 106 -18.26 -8.51 47.20
C TRP A 106 -17.16 -7.43 47.24
N GLN A 107 -17.34 -6.32 46.53
CA GLN A 107 -16.39 -5.19 46.52
C GLN A 107 -16.20 -4.58 47.92
N ARG A 108 -17.27 -4.48 48.72
CA ARG A 108 -17.17 -4.04 50.14
C ARG A 108 -16.39 -5.05 50.97
N SER A 109 -16.67 -6.34 50.80
CA SER A 109 -15.97 -7.40 51.52
C SER A 109 -14.48 -7.46 51.17
N TRP A 110 -14.15 -7.25 49.89
CA TRP A 110 -12.77 -7.09 49.44
C TRP A 110 -12.09 -5.94 50.17
N ARG A 111 -12.68 -4.74 50.15
CA ARG A 111 -12.13 -3.55 50.81
C ARG A 111 -11.92 -3.77 52.31
N ALA A 112 -12.89 -4.38 52.99
CA ALA A 112 -12.82 -4.66 54.42
C ALA A 112 -11.72 -5.68 54.79
N ARG A 113 -11.48 -6.70 53.96
CA ARG A 113 -10.42 -7.70 54.20
C ARG A 113 -9.04 -7.20 53.80
N CYS A 114 -8.99 -6.47 52.71
CA CYS A 114 -7.76 -5.93 52.14
C CYS A 114 -7.15 -4.87 53.07
N SER A 115 -7.95 -4.03 53.74
CA SER A 115 -7.48 -2.89 54.55
C SER A 115 -6.40 -3.21 55.58
N ARG A 116 -6.22 -4.49 55.95
CA ARG A 116 -5.12 -5.00 56.79
C ARG A 116 -3.74 -4.95 56.13
N TRP A 117 -3.63 -4.77 54.81
CA TRP A 117 -2.40 -4.97 54.03
C TRP A 117 -1.90 -3.71 53.29
N GLN A 118 -2.40 -2.52 53.66
CA GLN A 118 -1.95 -1.20 53.19
C GLN A 118 -1.66 -1.12 51.68
N GLU A 119 -2.72 -1.17 50.85
CA GLU A 119 -2.82 -0.51 49.52
C GLU A 119 -4.11 -0.98 48.83
N CYS A 120 -5.24 -0.77 49.49
CA CYS A 120 -6.52 -1.27 49.01
C CYS A 120 -7.21 -0.22 48.15
N GLY A 121 -6.81 -0.23 46.88
CA GLY A 121 -7.58 0.40 45.85
C GLY A 121 -8.83 -0.42 45.50
N ARG A 122 -9.38 -0.10 44.33
CA ARG A 122 -10.42 -0.90 43.69
C ARG A 122 -9.92 -2.34 43.48
N ALA A 123 -10.82 -3.31 43.67
CA ALA A 123 -10.50 -4.72 43.42
C ALA A 123 -10.13 -4.93 41.94
N PRO A 124 -8.97 -5.55 41.65
CA PRO A 124 -8.55 -5.79 40.28
C PRO A 124 -9.44 -6.85 39.61
N ALA A 125 -9.64 -6.75 38.30
CA ALA A 125 -10.47 -7.69 37.55
C ALA A 125 -10.04 -9.16 37.71
N GLN A 126 -8.73 -9.39 37.86
CA GLN A 126 -8.16 -10.72 38.08
C GLN A 126 -8.59 -11.32 39.42
N ALA A 127 -8.76 -10.51 40.46
CA ALA A 127 -9.24 -11.01 41.76
C ALA A 127 -10.71 -11.43 41.69
N ALA A 128 -11.53 -10.71 40.93
CA ALA A 128 -12.91 -11.09 40.67
C ALA A 128 -12.98 -12.37 39.84
N LEU A 129 -12.19 -12.47 38.76
CA LEU A 129 -12.10 -13.68 37.94
C LEU A 129 -11.65 -14.89 38.76
N LEU A 130 -10.66 -14.73 39.64
CA LEU A 130 -10.22 -15.80 40.53
C LEU A 130 -11.33 -16.21 41.51
N TYR A 131 -12.05 -15.23 42.08
CA TYR A 131 -13.18 -15.50 42.97
C TYR A 131 -14.27 -16.32 42.26
N ASP A 132 -14.66 -15.91 41.05
CA ASP A 132 -15.64 -16.61 40.24
C ASP A 132 -15.15 -18.01 39.86
N ALA A 133 -13.89 -18.14 39.42
CA ALA A 133 -13.30 -19.44 39.13
C ALA A 133 -13.35 -20.38 40.34
N LEU A 134 -12.97 -19.91 41.54
CA LEU A 134 -13.03 -20.71 42.76
C LEU A 134 -14.47 -21.09 43.14
N ARG A 135 -15.43 -20.17 42.98
CA ARG A 135 -16.86 -20.45 43.19
C ARG A 135 -17.38 -21.49 42.21
N MET A 136 -16.95 -21.42 40.96
CA MET A 136 -17.28 -22.41 39.93
C MET A 136 -16.70 -23.78 40.28
N TRP A 137 -15.43 -23.83 40.69
CA TRP A 137 -14.78 -25.07 41.14
C TRP A 137 -15.47 -25.68 42.37
N ASP A 138 -15.86 -24.87 43.37
CA ASP A 138 -16.63 -25.34 44.52
C ASP A 138 -17.97 -25.95 44.09
N ALA A 139 -18.71 -25.28 43.20
CA ALA A 139 -19.98 -25.79 42.71
C ALA A 139 -19.83 -27.10 41.91
N ALA A 140 -18.83 -27.16 41.02
CA ALA A 140 -18.53 -28.33 40.21
C ALA A 140 -18.09 -29.51 41.09
N LEU A 141 -17.22 -29.27 42.08
CA LEU A 141 -16.77 -30.28 43.03
C LEU A 141 -17.92 -30.81 43.89
N ARG A 142 -18.81 -29.94 44.39
CA ARG A 142 -20.01 -30.37 45.12
C ARG A 142 -20.94 -31.24 44.28
N ARG A 143 -21.08 -30.97 42.98
CA ARG A 143 -21.86 -31.83 42.07
C ARG A 143 -21.17 -33.17 41.86
N ALA A 144 -19.86 -33.16 41.58
CA ALA A 144 -19.07 -34.37 41.40
C ALA A 144 -19.11 -35.28 42.63
N LEU A 145 -18.93 -34.73 43.83
CA LEU A 145 -18.97 -35.49 45.08
C LEU A 145 -20.36 -36.02 45.43
N ARG A 146 -21.44 -35.36 45.01
CA ARG A 146 -22.80 -35.88 45.16
C ARG A 146 -23.09 -37.04 44.21
N ALA A 147 -22.61 -36.96 42.97
CA ALA A 147 -22.76 -38.04 42.00
C ALA A 147 -21.83 -39.23 42.29
N HIS A 148 -20.63 -38.94 42.78
CA HIS A 148 -19.55 -39.89 43.03
C HIS A 148 -18.82 -39.54 44.34
N PRO A 149 -19.28 -40.02 45.50
CA PRO A 149 -18.69 -39.68 46.81
C PRO A 149 -17.20 -40.01 46.95
N ALA A 150 -16.72 -41.03 46.23
CA ALA A 150 -15.31 -41.44 46.19
C ALA A 150 -14.48 -40.72 45.09
N ALA A 151 -15.05 -39.72 44.38
CA ALA A 151 -14.34 -39.03 43.31
C ALA A 151 -13.13 -38.21 43.80
N LEU A 152 -13.09 -37.87 45.10
CA LEU A 152 -11.96 -37.16 45.69
C LEU A 152 -10.66 -37.98 45.63
N ASP A 153 -10.78 -39.31 45.77
CA ASP A 153 -9.65 -40.25 45.76
C ASP A 153 -9.04 -40.42 44.36
N ASN A 154 -9.73 -39.95 43.31
CA ASN A 154 -9.28 -40.10 41.93
C ASN A 154 -9.66 -38.90 41.04
N LEU A 155 -9.41 -37.68 41.51
CA LEU A 155 -9.65 -36.43 40.77
C LEU A 155 -8.92 -36.34 39.42
N HIS A 156 -7.84 -37.11 39.25
CA HIS A 156 -7.06 -37.18 38.02
C HIS A 156 -7.70 -38.09 36.94
N HIS A 157 -8.77 -38.81 37.27
CA HIS A 157 -9.44 -39.66 36.30
C HIS A 157 -10.06 -38.82 35.18
N LYS A 158 -9.78 -39.21 33.94
CA LYS A 158 -10.15 -38.45 32.73
C LYS A 158 -11.64 -38.11 32.65
N SER A 159 -12.53 -39.00 33.11
CA SER A 159 -13.97 -38.75 33.11
C SER A 159 -14.42 -37.71 34.15
N ILE A 160 -13.78 -37.68 35.33
CA ILE A 160 -14.06 -36.69 36.39
C ILE A 160 -13.53 -35.32 35.96
N ALA A 161 -12.30 -35.27 35.43
CA ALA A 161 -11.73 -34.04 34.88
C ALA A 161 -12.58 -33.48 33.72
N ARG A 162 -13.11 -34.35 32.85
CA ARG A 162 -13.97 -33.95 31.72
C ARG A 162 -15.33 -33.43 32.18
N ALA A 163 -15.96 -34.07 33.16
CA ALA A 163 -17.22 -33.62 33.75
C ALA A 163 -17.10 -32.24 34.45
N LEU A 164 -15.92 -31.92 35.00
CA LEU A 164 -15.65 -30.60 35.59
C LEU A 164 -15.48 -29.48 34.55
N ILE A 165 -15.14 -29.82 33.30
CA ILE A 165 -14.86 -28.87 32.20
C ILE A 165 -16.10 -28.58 31.33
N GLU A 166 -16.96 -29.58 31.08
CA GLU A 166 -18.08 -29.48 30.12
C GLU A 166 -19.26 -28.61 30.62
N ASP A 167 -19.25 -28.18 31.88
CA ASP A 167 -20.38 -27.52 32.56
C ASP A 167 -20.40 -25.96 32.43
N GLN A 168 -19.68 -25.39 31.45
CA GLN A 168 -19.43 -23.93 31.37
C GLN A 168 -19.73 -23.28 30.00
N TRP A 169 -20.98 -22.89 29.73
CA TRP A 169 -21.27 -21.66 28.97
C TRP A 169 -22.76 -21.28 28.98
N SER A 170 -23.13 -20.09 29.47
CA SER A 170 -24.07 -19.19 28.78
C SER A 170 -24.15 -17.78 29.41
N ASN A 171 -24.35 -16.81 28.52
CA ASN A 171 -24.91 -15.46 28.70
C ASN A 171 -24.14 -14.34 29.42
N GLY A 172 -24.17 -13.17 28.77
CA GLY A 172 -23.83 -11.88 29.36
C GLY A 172 -23.46 -10.82 28.32
N THR A 173 -24.42 -9.94 27.99
CA THR A 173 -24.29 -8.81 27.06
C THR A 173 -23.69 -7.55 27.68
N ARG A 174 -23.25 -6.63 26.80
CA ARG A 174 -22.11 -5.70 26.92
C ARG A 174 -22.54 -4.23 26.97
N LEU A 175 -21.57 -3.35 27.29
CA LEU A 175 -21.45 -2.00 26.71
C LEU A 175 -20.05 -1.85 26.08
N ARG A 176 -19.95 -1.23 24.89
CA ARG A 176 -18.92 -1.56 23.87
C ARG A 176 -18.51 -0.31 23.06
N LEU A 177 -17.22 0.08 23.07
CA LEU A 177 -16.64 1.08 22.12
C LEU A 177 -16.57 0.57 20.68
N GLY A 178 -16.49 -0.73 20.60
CA GLY A 178 -16.60 -1.58 19.46
C GLY A 178 -16.19 -2.95 19.95
N ALA A 179 -16.64 -4.02 19.34
CA ALA A 179 -15.97 -5.29 19.60
C ALA A 179 -16.04 -6.13 18.36
N TRP A 180 -15.27 -7.18 18.42
CA TRP A 180 -15.18 -8.14 17.36
C TRP A 180 -15.59 -9.49 17.92
N SER A 181 -16.28 -10.27 17.10
CA SER A 181 -16.56 -11.69 17.38
C SER A 181 -16.47 -12.46 16.09
N ARG A 182 -15.99 -13.71 16.15
CA ARG A 182 -15.88 -14.57 14.96
C ARG A 182 -17.21 -14.73 14.20
N ALA A 183 -18.34 -14.76 14.90
CA ALA A 183 -19.65 -14.99 14.29
C ALA A 183 -20.32 -13.73 13.70
N ALA A 184 -20.03 -12.54 14.24
CA ALA A 184 -20.79 -11.32 13.93
C ALA A 184 -19.94 -10.12 13.49
N GLY A 185 -18.65 -10.35 13.19
CA GLY A 185 -17.73 -9.29 12.74
C GLY A 185 -17.48 -8.19 13.78
N TYR A 186 -16.91 -7.07 13.31
CA TYR A 186 -16.71 -5.86 14.10
C TYR A 186 -18.00 -5.04 14.17
N ARG A 187 -18.37 -4.58 15.36
CA ARG A 187 -19.43 -3.57 15.54
C ARG A 187 -18.81 -2.39 16.25
N ALA A 188 -18.88 -1.19 15.67
CA ALA A 188 -18.48 0.05 16.31
C ALA A 188 -19.44 0.42 17.45
N GLY A 189 -18.93 1.10 18.46
CA GLY A 189 -19.68 1.62 19.60
C GLY A 189 -20.11 3.08 19.42
N PRO A 190 -20.83 3.66 20.40
CA PRO A 190 -21.47 4.97 20.26
C PRO A 190 -20.50 6.17 20.29
N ARG A 191 -19.20 5.96 20.54
CA ARG A 191 -18.18 7.01 20.52
C ARG A 191 -17.03 6.62 19.60
N ALA A 192 -16.74 7.47 18.62
CA ALA A 192 -15.58 7.31 17.76
C ALA A 192 -14.28 7.66 18.52
N PRO A 193 -13.18 6.91 18.32
CA PRO A 193 -11.88 7.29 18.84
C PRO A 193 -11.44 8.63 18.22
N ARG A 194 -10.88 9.53 19.05
CA ARG A 194 -10.24 10.76 18.58
C ARG A 194 -8.76 10.50 18.34
N TRP A 195 -8.30 10.70 17.11
CA TRP A 195 -6.91 10.50 16.73
C TRP A 195 -6.09 11.77 16.98
N ARG A 196 -4.86 11.61 17.47
CA ARG A 196 -3.92 12.71 17.75
C ARG A 196 -2.85 12.88 16.67
N THR A 197 -3.05 12.29 15.51
CA THR A 197 -2.21 12.61 14.34
C THR A 197 -2.35 14.10 14.02
N PRO A 198 -1.35 14.73 13.38
CA PRO A 198 -1.41 16.16 13.02
C PRO A 198 -2.66 16.56 12.24
N ASP A 199 -3.27 15.61 11.52
CA ASP A 199 -4.49 15.77 10.71
C ASP A 199 -5.78 15.25 11.40
N GLY A 200 -5.69 14.70 12.62
CA GLY A 200 -6.82 14.17 13.38
C GLY A 200 -7.47 12.91 12.79
N ARG A 201 -6.84 12.27 11.80
CA ARG A 201 -7.33 11.05 11.13
C ARG A 201 -6.72 9.77 11.70
N ALA A 202 -7.33 8.63 11.41
CA ALA A 202 -6.71 7.34 11.73
C ALA A 202 -5.38 7.23 10.98
N PRO A 203 -4.27 6.85 11.64
CA PRO A 203 -2.99 6.66 10.97
C PRO A 203 -3.11 5.53 9.95
N ASP A 204 -2.47 5.70 8.80
CA ASP A 204 -2.31 4.62 7.84
C ASP A 204 -1.36 3.55 8.39
N ASP A 205 -1.43 2.35 7.83
CA ASP A 205 -0.60 1.20 8.23
C ASP A 205 0.85 1.27 7.71
N GLY A 206 1.23 2.38 7.07
CA GLY A 206 2.49 2.57 6.39
C GLY A 206 2.53 1.91 5.01
N ALA A 207 1.43 1.32 4.52
CA ALA A 207 1.43 0.72 3.20
C ALA A 207 1.51 1.81 2.11
N PRO A 208 2.38 1.64 1.09
CA PRO A 208 2.45 2.58 -0.01
C PRO A 208 1.07 2.66 -0.68
N HIS A 209 0.49 3.86 -0.70
CA HIS A 209 -0.81 4.09 -1.31
C HIS A 209 -0.72 3.75 -2.80
N CYS A 210 -1.45 2.71 -3.21
CA CYS A 210 -1.45 2.28 -4.60
C CYS A 210 -2.20 3.31 -5.44
N ALA A 211 -1.49 4.07 -6.28
CA ALA A 211 -2.14 4.94 -7.26
C ALA A 211 -3.09 4.16 -8.21
N LEU A 212 -2.90 2.83 -8.31
CA LEU A 212 -3.70 1.90 -9.10
C LEU A 212 -4.63 1.03 -8.23
N GLN A 213 -5.06 1.49 -7.04
CA GLN A 213 -5.88 0.67 -6.12
C GLN A 213 -7.13 0.10 -6.80
N ALA A 214 -7.84 0.90 -7.60
CA ALA A 214 -9.02 0.42 -8.33
C ALA A 214 -8.70 -0.75 -9.28
N LEU A 215 -7.52 -0.74 -9.92
CA LEU A 215 -7.08 -1.84 -10.79
C LEU A 215 -6.71 -3.08 -9.97
N ALA A 216 -6.03 -2.88 -8.83
CA ALA A 216 -5.67 -3.95 -7.91
C ALA A 216 -6.92 -4.66 -7.35
N ASP A 217 -7.96 -3.90 -6.99
CA ASP A 217 -9.23 -4.42 -6.49
C ASP A 217 -9.98 -5.24 -7.55
N VAL A 218 -10.01 -4.78 -8.81
CA VAL A 218 -10.59 -5.52 -9.93
C VAL A 218 -9.84 -6.82 -10.20
N LEU A 219 -8.50 -6.79 -10.12
CA LEU A 219 -7.64 -7.96 -10.35
C LEU A 219 -7.56 -8.90 -9.11
N ARG A 220 -8.11 -8.49 -7.97
CA ARG A 220 -7.93 -9.15 -6.65
C ARG A 220 -6.45 -9.51 -6.39
N ALA A 221 -5.56 -8.58 -6.69
CA ALA A 221 -4.11 -8.80 -6.64
C ALA A 221 -3.43 -7.68 -5.85
N ASP A 222 -2.21 -7.94 -5.36
CA ASP A 222 -1.41 -6.92 -4.69
C ASP A 222 -1.04 -5.78 -5.65
N CYS A 223 -0.84 -4.56 -5.12
CA CYS A 223 -0.50 -3.39 -5.94
C CYS A 223 0.73 -3.63 -6.86
N ARG A 224 1.71 -4.40 -6.38
CA ARG A 224 2.88 -4.77 -7.19
C ARG A 224 2.51 -5.63 -8.39
N ALA A 225 1.58 -6.56 -8.22
CA ALA A 225 1.07 -7.39 -9.31
C ALA A 225 0.24 -6.56 -10.29
N ALA A 226 -0.56 -5.60 -9.81
CA ALA A 226 -1.32 -4.69 -10.66
C ALA A 226 -0.42 -3.80 -11.54
N VAL A 227 0.68 -3.27 -10.97
CA VAL A 227 1.68 -2.50 -11.72
C VAL A 227 2.35 -3.36 -12.80
N LEU A 228 2.75 -4.59 -12.45
CA LEU A 228 3.37 -5.52 -13.41
C LEU A 228 2.40 -5.92 -14.53
N ALA A 229 1.12 -6.13 -14.22
CA ALA A 229 0.09 -6.43 -15.21
C ALA A 229 -0.11 -5.26 -16.19
N LEU A 230 -0.16 -4.02 -15.69
CA LEU A 230 -0.33 -2.84 -16.52
C LEU A 230 0.90 -2.59 -17.42
N ALA A 231 2.11 -2.79 -16.89
CA ALA A 231 3.33 -2.71 -17.69
C ALA A 231 3.38 -3.78 -18.79
N ALA A 232 2.95 -5.02 -18.49
CA ALA A 232 2.87 -6.10 -19.47
C ALA A 232 1.86 -5.80 -20.59
N LEU A 233 0.69 -5.25 -20.25
CA LEU A 233 -0.33 -4.84 -21.23
C LEU A 233 0.18 -3.69 -22.13
N ALA A 234 0.85 -2.69 -21.55
CA ALA A 234 1.43 -1.59 -22.31
C ALA A 234 2.51 -2.08 -23.29
N LEU A 235 3.37 -3.00 -22.85
CA LEU A 235 4.40 -3.61 -23.69
C LEU A 235 3.77 -4.43 -24.83
N ALA A 236 2.75 -5.23 -24.54
CA ALA A 236 2.03 -6.00 -25.56
C ALA A 236 1.36 -5.10 -26.61
N ALA A 237 0.77 -3.98 -26.19
CA ALA A 237 0.18 -3.01 -27.09
C ALA A 237 1.23 -2.34 -28.01
N LEU A 238 2.39 -1.97 -27.46
CA LEU A 238 3.52 -1.42 -28.23
C LEU A 238 4.08 -2.43 -29.26
N LEU A 239 4.21 -3.70 -28.88
CA LEU A 239 4.63 -4.76 -29.80
C LEU A 239 3.59 -5.01 -30.89
N GLY A 240 2.30 -4.99 -30.54
CA GLY A 240 1.20 -5.09 -31.52
C GLY A 240 1.20 -3.93 -32.52
N ALA A 241 1.37 -2.69 -32.04
CA ALA A 241 1.40 -1.50 -32.88
C ALA A 241 2.62 -1.49 -33.83
N SER A 242 3.79 -1.89 -33.34
CA SER A 242 5.00 -1.96 -34.18
C SER A 242 4.91 -3.05 -35.24
N ALA A 243 4.35 -4.23 -34.92
CA ALA A 243 4.08 -5.29 -35.90
C ALA A 243 3.05 -4.85 -36.96
N ALA A 244 1.98 -4.16 -36.56
CA ALA A 244 0.97 -3.63 -37.47
C ALA A 244 1.57 -2.56 -38.41
N ALA A 245 2.40 -1.66 -37.87
CA ALA A 245 3.12 -0.67 -38.66
C ALA A 245 4.07 -1.34 -39.67
N ALA A 246 4.87 -2.32 -39.23
CA ALA A 246 5.75 -3.08 -40.10
C ALA A 246 4.98 -3.79 -41.23
N CYS A 247 3.84 -4.41 -40.93
CA CYS A 247 2.96 -5.01 -41.94
C CYS A 247 2.41 -3.98 -42.92
N HIS A 248 2.01 -2.80 -42.43
CA HIS A 248 1.53 -1.72 -43.27
C HIS A 248 2.63 -1.18 -44.21
N TYR A 249 3.84 -0.97 -43.70
CA TYR A 249 4.99 -0.55 -44.51
C TYR A 249 5.37 -1.61 -45.55
N LYS A 250 5.39 -2.89 -45.17
CA LYS A 250 5.65 -4.00 -46.09
C LYS A 250 4.64 -4.05 -47.23
N ARG A 251 3.33 -4.01 -46.93
CA ARG A 251 2.27 -3.98 -47.96
C ARG A 251 2.39 -2.77 -48.88
N ARG A 252 2.78 -1.61 -48.34
CA ARG A 252 2.98 -0.40 -49.14
C ARG A 252 4.19 -0.51 -50.06
N ALA A 253 5.28 -1.13 -49.60
CA ALA A 253 6.47 -1.38 -50.42
C ALA A 253 6.17 -2.34 -51.57
N GLU A 254 5.51 -3.47 -51.28
CA GLU A 254 5.11 -4.45 -52.30
C GLU A 254 4.19 -3.84 -53.38
N ARG A 255 3.25 -2.95 -52.99
CA ARG A 255 2.41 -2.21 -53.96
C ARG A 255 3.22 -1.30 -54.90
N LYS A 256 4.26 -0.64 -54.38
CA LYS A 256 5.14 0.22 -55.20
C LYS A 256 5.96 -0.60 -56.19
N GLU A 257 6.58 -1.69 -55.71
CA GLU A 257 7.37 -2.57 -56.57
C GLU A 257 6.50 -3.22 -57.65
N GLY A 258 5.27 -3.62 -57.32
CA GLY A 258 4.31 -4.15 -58.30
C GLY A 258 3.99 -3.15 -59.42
N LEU A 259 3.75 -1.89 -59.08
CA LEU A 259 3.51 -0.84 -60.08
C LEU A 259 4.74 -0.62 -60.98
N ILE A 260 5.93 -0.46 -60.39
CA ILE A 260 7.17 -0.25 -61.16
C ILE A 260 7.43 -1.43 -62.11
N ARG A 261 7.29 -2.67 -61.63
CA ARG A 261 7.45 -3.87 -62.48
C ARG A 261 6.42 -3.93 -63.61
N SER A 262 5.17 -3.54 -63.36
CA SER A 262 4.14 -3.51 -64.40
C SER A 262 4.44 -2.47 -65.50
N CYS A 263 5.02 -1.32 -65.14
CA CYS A 263 5.41 -0.29 -66.09
C CYS A 263 6.62 -0.69 -66.94
N TRP A 264 7.48 -1.58 -66.45
CA TRP A 264 8.74 -2.01 -67.08
C TRP A 264 8.67 -3.36 -67.82
N GLN A 265 7.47 -3.84 -68.17
CA GLN A 265 7.31 -5.03 -69.00
C GLN A 265 7.99 -4.88 -70.37
N ALA A 266 8.67 -5.92 -70.85
CA ALA A 266 9.39 -5.90 -72.13
C ALA A 266 8.42 -5.74 -73.31
N GLU A 267 7.25 -6.38 -73.25
CA GLU A 267 6.21 -6.27 -74.26
C GLU A 267 5.37 -4.99 -74.07
N GLN A 268 5.25 -4.19 -75.13
CA GLN A 268 4.50 -2.92 -75.08
C GLN A 268 3.01 -3.13 -74.75
N ARG A 269 2.41 -4.23 -75.22
CA ARG A 269 0.99 -4.54 -75.01
C ARG A 269 0.68 -5.01 -73.59
N ALA A 270 1.68 -5.44 -72.82
CA ALA A 270 1.53 -5.89 -71.45
C ALA A 270 1.71 -4.77 -70.41
N ARG A 271 2.09 -3.56 -70.86
CA ARG A 271 2.19 -2.38 -70.00
C ARG A 271 0.81 -1.79 -69.74
N PRO A 272 0.51 -1.34 -68.52
CA PRO A 272 -0.76 -0.69 -68.22
C PRO A 272 -0.91 0.60 -69.04
N GLY A 273 -2.14 0.89 -69.44
CA GLY A 273 -2.47 2.14 -70.13
C GLY A 273 -2.34 3.35 -69.21
N ALA A 274 -2.14 4.54 -69.78
CA ALA A 274 -2.01 5.78 -68.99
C ALA A 274 -3.23 6.01 -68.06
N ALA A 275 -4.44 5.63 -68.50
CA ALA A 275 -5.65 5.71 -67.71
C ALA A 275 -5.64 4.76 -66.49
N GLU A 276 -5.09 3.55 -66.63
CA GLU A 276 -4.99 2.57 -65.53
C GLU A 276 -3.95 3.00 -64.50
N VAL A 277 -2.82 3.55 -64.95
CA VAL A 277 -1.80 4.14 -64.06
C VAL A 277 -2.37 5.35 -63.33
N ALA A 278 -3.11 6.23 -64.02
CA ALA A 278 -3.76 7.39 -63.42
C ALA A 278 -4.82 6.97 -62.38
N ALA A 279 -5.63 5.95 -62.66
CA ALA A 279 -6.59 5.39 -61.70
C ALA A 279 -5.88 4.83 -60.45
N PHE A 280 -4.80 4.06 -60.64
CA PHE A 280 -4.00 3.53 -59.53
C PHE A 280 -3.37 4.64 -58.66
N LEU A 281 -2.85 5.71 -59.29
CA LEU A 281 -2.29 6.85 -58.58
C LEU A 281 -3.36 7.69 -57.89
N ALA A 282 -4.57 7.80 -58.46
CA ALA A 282 -5.70 8.48 -57.86
C ALA A 282 -6.18 7.77 -56.58
N ASP A 283 -6.13 6.43 -56.56
CA ASP A 283 -6.41 5.64 -55.35
C ASP A 283 -5.28 5.70 -54.31
N CYS A 284 -4.10 6.20 -54.70
CA CYS A 284 -2.90 6.25 -53.87
C CYS A 284 -2.12 7.58 -54.00
N PRO A 285 -2.72 8.74 -53.68
CA PRO A 285 -2.14 10.07 -53.93
C PRO A 285 -0.83 10.31 -53.16
N ARG A 286 -0.62 9.59 -52.05
CA ARG A 286 0.62 9.63 -51.25
C ARG A 286 1.80 8.91 -51.89
N LEU A 287 1.66 8.36 -53.10
CA LEU A 287 2.77 7.84 -53.91
C LEU A 287 3.42 8.93 -54.76
N LEU A 288 2.72 10.04 -54.99
CA LEU A 288 3.24 11.18 -55.71
C LEU A 288 3.94 12.10 -54.72
N ALA A 289 5.26 12.22 -54.86
CA ALA A 289 6.01 13.32 -54.27
C ALA A 289 6.19 14.37 -55.38
N PRO A 290 5.86 15.64 -55.15
CA PRO A 290 6.18 16.68 -56.12
C PRO A 290 7.71 16.77 -56.22
N CYS A 291 8.25 16.41 -57.38
CA CYS A 291 9.63 16.71 -57.75
C CYS A 291 9.68 18.20 -58.10
N LEU A 292 9.76 19.06 -57.08
CA LEU A 292 10.13 20.45 -57.27
C LEU A 292 11.66 20.53 -57.19
N ASP A 293 12.32 20.22 -58.31
CA ASP A 293 13.75 20.51 -58.50
C ASP A 293 13.99 22.02 -58.73
N LEU A 294 12.96 22.85 -58.60
CA LEU A 294 13.01 24.30 -58.64
C LEU A 294 12.69 24.87 -57.24
N PRO A 295 13.42 25.90 -56.77
CA PRO A 295 13.01 26.66 -55.60
C PRO A 295 11.59 27.20 -55.81
N LEU A 296 10.71 27.02 -54.83
CA LEU A 296 9.29 27.44 -54.87
C LEU A 296 9.10 28.92 -55.22
N ASP A 297 10.15 29.74 -55.05
CA ASP A 297 10.18 31.16 -55.39
C ASP A 297 10.25 31.43 -56.92
N ALA A 298 10.56 30.41 -57.74
CA ALA A 298 10.69 30.55 -59.20
C ALA A 298 9.36 30.35 -59.96
N LEU A 299 8.27 30.00 -59.27
CA LEU A 299 6.94 29.82 -59.86
C LEU A 299 6.05 31.01 -59.50
N PRO A 300 5.81 31.96 -60.42
CA PRO A 300 4.80 32.99 -60.25
C PRO A 300 3.43 32.32 -60.42
N LEU A 301 2.90 31.77 -59.34
CA LEU A 301 1.52 31.32 -59.31
C LEU A 301 0.67 32.55 -59.02
N ASP A 302 -0.09 33.00 -60.02
CA ASP A 302 -1.18 33.96 -59.84
C ASP A 302 -2.25 33.28 -58.96
N LEU A 303 -2.08 33.40 -57.65
CA LEU A 303 -2.96 32.80 -56.64
C LEU A 303 -3.95 33.84 -56.14
N GLU A 304 -5.22 33.45 -56.15
CA GLU A 304 -6.35 34.22 -55.68
C GLU A 304 -6.19 34.72 -54.21
N PRO A 305 -6.79 35.87 -53.85
CA PRO A 305 -6.49 36.62 -52.61
C PRO A 305 -6.81 35.92 -51.28
N TRP A 306 -7.47 34.75 -51.30
CA TRP A 306 -7.91 34.06 -50.08
C TRP A 306 -6.82 33.18 -49.43
N GLN A 307 -5.67 32.97 -50.08
CA GLN A 307 -4.53 32.25 -49.49
C GLN A 307 -3.62 33.22 -48.71
N THR A 308 -4.02 33.56 -47.49
CA THR A 308 -3.25 34.46 -46.62
C THR A 308 -1.97 33.82 -46.08
N ALA A 309 -1.02 34.66 -45.64
CA ALA A 309 0.30 34.26 -45.12
C ALA A 309 0.27 33.25 -43.96
N ARG A 310 -0.88 33.07 -43.30
CA ARG A 310 -1.06 32.09 -42.22
C ARG A 310 -1.04 30.65 -42.73
N ASP A 311 -1.54 30.39 -43.94
CA ASP A 311 -1.58 29.06 -44.54
C ASP A 311 -0.21 28.63 -45.10
N ARG A 312 0.62 29.61 -45.49
CA ARG A 312 2.03 29.38 -45.87
C ARG A 312 2.89 28.88 -44.70
N ALA A 313 2.58 29.31 -43.47
CA ALA A 313 3.30 28.85 -42.28
C ALA A 313 2.93 27.41 -41.92
N GLU A 314 1.66 27.01 -42.06
CA GLU A 314 1.26 25.62 -41.79
C GLU A 314 1.76 24.62 -42.84
N ALA A 315 1.88 25.02 -44.10
CA ALA A 315 2.52 24.20 -45.13
C ALA A 315 4.03 24.00 -44.90
N ARG A 316 4.70 24.96 -44.24
CA ARG A 316 6.10 24.82 -43.78
C ARG A 316 6.26 23.84 -42.61
N TRP A 317 5.22 23.57 -41.83
CA TRP A 317 5.31 22.78 -40.61
C TRP A 317 5.11 21.28 -40.81
N VAL A 318 4.63 20.82 -41.99
CA VAL A 318 4.41 19.39 -42.26
C VAL A 318 5.63 18.74 -42.95
N SER A 319 6.62 19.51 -43.38
CA SER A 319 7.91 18.98 -43.82
C SER A 319 8.98 19.31 -42.79
N TRP A 320 9.57 18.27 -42.20
CA TRP A 320 10.71 18.29 -41.26
C TRP A 320 10.39 18.64 -39.80
N GLY A 321 9.93 17.63 -39.07
CA GLY A 321 10.07 17.59 -37.61
C GLY A 321 11.53 17.36 -37.17
N ALA A 322 12.41 18.32 -37.45
CA ALA A 322 13.73 18.43 -36.83
C ALA A 322 13.87 19.86 -36.28
N PRO A 323 14.15 20.05 -34.97
CA PRO A 323 14.37 21.39 -34.43
C PRO A 323 15.64 22.00 -35.04
N ALA A 324 15.61 23.31 -35.30
CA ALA A 324 16.74 24.04 -35.83
C ALA A 324 17.96 23.93 -34.89
N SER A 325 19.03 23.27 -35.34
CA SER A 325 20.34 23.38 -34.71
C SER A 325 20.91 24.76 -35.04
N ALA A 326 20.95 25.63 -34.04
CA ALA A 326 21.68 26.90 -34.12
C ALA A 326 23.18 26.60 -34.15
N GLY A 327 23.76 26.46 -35.35
CA GLY A 327 25.20 26.31 -35.52
C GLY A 327 25.57 25.44 -36.70
N THR A 328 25.52 26.02 -37.91
CA THR A 328 26.41 25.58 -38.99
C THR A 328 26.70 26.77 -39.88
N ASP A 329 27.91 27.28 -39.68
CA ASP A 329 28.60 28.30 -40.45
C ASP A 329 29.05 27.67 -41.78
N THR A 330 28.48 28.12 -42.90
CA THR A 330 28.89 27.70 -44.24
C THR A 330 29.79 28.77 -44.84
N THR A 331 31.00 28.88 -44.29
CA THR A 331 32.09 29.64 -44.89
C THR A 331 33.20 28.67 -45.26
N TYR A 332 33.07 27.95 -46.37
CA TYR A 332 34.20 27.27 -46.99
C TYR A 332 34.02 27.16 -48.51
N LEU A 333 35.11 27.49 -49.21
CA LEU A 333 35.42 27.27 -50.63
C LEU A 333 34.91 28.33 -51.62
N SER A 334 35.75 29.34 -51.90
CA SER A 334 36.19 29.69 -53.27
C SER A 334 37.14 30.90 -53.25
N ALA A 335 38.44 30.66 -53.10
CA ALA A 335 39.51 31.49 -53.68
C ALA A 335 40.83 30.78 -53.41
N ASP A 336 41.39 30.11 -54.41
CA ASP A 336 42.84 30.10 -54.63
C ASP A 336 43.14 29.79 -56.09
N ALA A 337 44.08 30.58 -56.61
CA ALA A 337 44.54 30.63 -58.00
C ALA A 337 45.35 29.38 -58.39
N PRO A 338 45.47 29.06 -59.69
CA PRO A 338 46.30 27.93 -60.14
C PRO A 338 47.79 28.29 -60.12
N PRO A 339 48.69 27.39 -59.71
CA PRO A 339 50.10 27.50 -60.03
C PRO A 339 50.46 26.76 -61.32
N ALA A 340 51.57 27.21 -61.88
CA ALA A 340 52.13 26.93 -63.19
C ALA A 340 52.59 25.49 -63.44
N ASP A 341 52.69 25.18 -64.73
CA ASP A 341 53.40 24.07 -65.38
C ASP A 341 54.69 23.64 -64.68
N THR A 342 54.91 22.32 -64.62
CA THR A 342 56.18 21.72 -65.03
C THR A 342 55.94 20.30 -65.54
N ASP A 343 56.56 20.02 -66.69
CA ASP A 343 56.65 18.74 -67.38
C ASP A 343 57.14 17.59 -66.49
N ALA A 344 56.70 16.37 -66.79
CA ALA A 344 57.52 15.41 -67.56
C ALA A 344 57.29 13.94 -67.17
N PHE A 345 57.37 13.12 -68.22
CA PHE A 345 57.92 11.75 -68.24
C PHE A 345 57.05 10.54 -67.82
N LEU A 346 56.68 9.80 -68.87
CA LEU A 346 56.79 8.34 -69.10
C LEU A 346 55.48 7.57 -69.33
N SER A 347 55.50 6.92 -70.50
CA SER A 347 54.82 5.69 -70.96
C SER A 347 53.32 5.71 -71.20
#